data_AF-A0A820R0C0-F1
#
_entry.id   AF-A0A820R0C0-F1
#
_cell.length_a   1.000
_cell.length_b   1.000
_cell.length_c   1.000
_cell.angle_alpha   90.00
_cell.angle_beta   90.00
_cell.angle_gamma   90.00
#
_symmetry.space_group_name_H-M   'P 1'
#
loop_
_entity.id
_entity.type
_entity.pdbx_description
1 polymer ?
#
loop_
_entity_poly.entity_id
_entity_poly.type
_entity_poly.pdbx_seq_one_letter_code
_entity_poly.pdbx_strand_id
1 'polypeptide(L)'
;MFNKFLLREIREIGGAYGGGAYLRGNLFSFFSYRDPHSIETLERFGQCIDYFANGKFNDKDVDEAKLGTFQKLDKPKSPGNQGMTQFLHG
;
A
#
# COMPACT_ATOMS: atom_id res chain seq x y z
N MET A 1 4.03 4.20 -3.12
CA MET A 1 2.75 3.55 -2.78
C MET A 1 2.00 3.46 -4.09
N PHE A 2 2.32 2.42 -4.88
CA PHE A 2 1.62 2.17 -6.14
C PHE A 2 0.43 1.29 -5.80
N ASN A 3 -0.76 1.81 -6.06
CA ASN A 3 -1.99 1.13 -5.73
C ASN A 3 -3.05 1.47 -6.78
N LYS A 4 -2.82 0.99 -8.01
CA LYS A 4 -3.67 1.27 -9.17
C LYS A 4 -5.16 1.03 -8.89
N PHE A 5 -5.46 0.01 -8.09
CA PHE A 5 -6.84 -0.32 -7.75
C PHE A 5 -7.35 0.49 -6.56
N LEU A 6 -6.75 0.36 -5.37
CA LEU A 6 -7.34 0.94 -4.15
C LEU A 6 -7.21 2.46 -4.10
N LEU A 7 -6.15 3.06 -4.66
CA LEU A 7 -6.07 4.52 -4.72
C LEU A 7 -7.24 5.09 -5.54
N ARG A 8 -7.50 4.47 -6.70
CA ARG A 8 -8.59 4.85 -7.57
C ARG A 8 -9.94 4.58 -6.92
N GLU A 9 -10.20 3.34 -6.50
CA GLU A 9 -11.53 2.93 -6.04
C GLU A 9 -11.89 3.56 -4.68
N ILE A 10 -10.95 3.65 -3.73
CA ILE A 10 -11.25 4.13 -2.37
C ILE A 10 -11.12 5.66 -2.27
N ARG A 11 -10.07 6.24 -2.88
CA ARG A 11 -9.83 7.69 -2.77
C ARG A 11 -10.45 8.48 -3.92
N GLU A 12 -10.15 8.13 -5.17
CA GLU A 12 -10.57 8.96 -6.32
C GLU A 12 -12.07 8.82 -6.60
N ILE A 13 -12.61 7.61 -6.48
CA ILE A 13 -14.03 7.30 -6.70
C ILE A 13 -14.80 7.34 -5.37
N GLY A 14 -14.29 6.67 -4.35
CA GLY A 14 -14.95 6.56 -3.04
C GLY A 14 -14.82 7.81 -2.14
N GLY A 15 -14.00 8.80 -2.50
CA GLY A 15 -13.90 10.06 -1.76
C GLY A 15 -13.17 9.99 -0.42
N ALA A 16 -12.55 8.86 -0.06
CA ALA A 16 -11.72 8.78 1.13
C ALA A 16 -10.44 9.61 0.97
N TYR A 17 -9.88 10.12 2.08
CA TYR A 17 -8.59 10.82 2.01
C TYR A 17 -7.45 9.86 1.65
N GLY A 18 -7.50 8.61 2.10
CA GLY A 18 -6.47 7.62 1.79
C GLY A 18 -7.02 6.21 1.82
N GLY A 19 -6.42 5.35 1.03
CA GLY A 19 -6.73 3.93 0.98
C GLY A 19 -5.53 3.14 0.52
N GLY A 20 -5.38 1.92 1.02
CA GLY A 20 -4.28 1.08 0.58
C GLY A 20 -4.19 -0.25 1.28
N ALA A 21 -3.05 -0.91 1.07
CA ALA A 21 -2.70 -2.15 1.72
C ALA A 21 -1.23 -2.12 2.15
N TYR A 22 -0.90 -2.89 3.18
CA TYR A 22 0.47 -3.09 3.64
C TYR A 22 0.63 -4.50 4.22
N LEU A 23 1.88 -4.97 4.24
CA LEU A 23 2.28 -6.22 4.87
C LEU A 23 3.16 -5.88 6.07
N ARG A 24 2.82 -6.40 7.25
CA ARG A 24 3.65 -6.30 8.45
C ARG A 24 3.80 -7.68 9.07
N GLY A 25 5.03 -8.23 9.02
CA GLY A 25 5.25 -9.63 9.35
C GLY A 25 4.44 -10.53 8.42
N ASN A 26 3.62 -11.41 8.98
CA ASN A 26 2.76 -12.33 8.23
C ASN A 26 1.32 -11.82 8.06
N LEU A 27 1.02 -10.58 8.48
CA LEU A 27 -0.31 -10.01 8.35
C LEU A 27 -0.36 -9.02 7.19
N PHE A 28 -1.15 -9.37 6.17
CA PHE A 28 -1.55 -8.44 5.11
C PHE A 28 -2.81 -7.71 5.54
N SER A 29 -2.80 -6.38 5.46
CA SER A 29 -3.92 -5.55 5.92
C SER A 29 -4.29 -4.51 4.87
N PHE A 30 -5.59 -4.38 4.65
CA PHE A 30 -6.19 -3.25 3.95
C PHE A 30 -6.53 -2.14 4.94
N PHE A 31 -6.57 -0.91 4.46
CA PHE A 31 -7.02 0.24 5.25
C PHE A 31 -7.65 1.31 4.36
N SER A 32 -8.54 2.09 4.97
CA SER A 32 -8.95 3.41 4.49
C SER A 32 -8.77 4.44 5.61
N TYR A 33 -8.69 5.71 5.24
CA TYR A 33 -8.40 6.81 6.16
C TYR A 33 -9.26 8.02 5.81
N ARG A 34 -9.99 8.53 6.81
CA ARG A 34 -11.02 9.59 6.66
C ARG A 34 -11.97 9.25 5.50
N ASP A 35 -12.58 8.08 5.63
CA ASP A 35 -13.41 7.47 4.60
C ASP A 35 -14.90 7.67 4.94
N PRO A 36 -15.70 8.26 4.04
CA PRO A 36 -17.14 8.42 4.24
C PRO A 36 -17.96 7.13 4.04
N HIS A 37 -17.41 6.08 3.41
CA HIS A 37 -18.17 4.91 2.93
C HIS A 37 -17.56 3.58 3.40
N SER A 38 -17.90 3.13 4.61
CA SER A 38 -17.27 1.97 5.24
C SER A 38 -17.64 0.61 4.62
N ILE A 39 -18.90 0.40 4.24
CA ILE A 39 -19.38 -0.88 3.70
C ILE A 39 -18.86 -1.07 2.27
N GLU A 40 -19.00 -0.04 1.43
CA GLU A 40 -18.52 -0.04 0.06
C GLU A 40 -17.00 -0.24 0.02
N THR A 41 -16.25 0.36 0.94
CA THR A 41 -14.80 0.14 1.05
C THR A 41 -14.44 -1.32 1.36
N LEU A 42 -15.19 -2.00 2.22
CA LEU A 42 -14.98 -3.43 2.48
C LEU A 42 -15.22 -4.26 1.21
N GLU A 43 -16.26 -3.93 0.43
CA GLU A 43 -16.52 -4.57 -0.87
C GLU A 43 -15.37 -4.29 -1.86
N ARG A 44 -14.85 -3.06 -1.90
CA ARG A 44 -13.69 -2.71 -2.74
C ARG A 44 -12.43 -3.48 -2.37
N PHE A 45 -12.22 -3.81 -1.08
CA PHE A 45 -11.12 -4.69 -0.69
C PHE A 45 -11.26 -6.09 -1.29
N GLY A 46 -12.46 -6.67 -1.29
CA GLY A 46 -12.73 -7.95 -1.94
C GLY A 46 -12.47 -7.88 -3.45
N GLN A 47 -13.02 -6.86 -4.12
CA GLN A 47 -12.82 -6.64 -5.56
C GLN A 47 -11.35 -6.46 -5.92
N CYS A 48 -10.55 -5.84 -5.04
CA CYS A 48 -9.11 -5.70 -5.24
C CYS A 48 -8.41 -7.06 -5.28
N ILE A 49 -8.79 -8.00 -4.39
CA ILE A 49 -8.25 -9.36 -4.38
C ILE A 49 -8.59 -10.04 -5.70
N ASP A 50 -9.86 -10.00 -6.11
CA ASP A 50 -10.30 -10.61 -7.37
C ASP A 50 -9.59 -10.00 -8.59
N TYR A 51 -9.37 -8.69 -8.59
CA TYR A 51 -8.69 -7.98 -9.67
C TYR A 51 -7.28 -8.54 -9.89
N PHE A 52 -6.49 -8.63 -8.82
CA PHE A 52 -5.11 -9.13 -8.91
C PHE A 52 -5.04 -10.66 -9.07
N ALA A 53 -5.94 -11.42 -8.45
CA ALA A 53 -6.01 -12.88 -8.59
C ALA A 53 -6.31 -13.30 -10.04
N ASN A 54 -7.09 -12.51 -10.76
CA ASN A 54 -7.37 -12.72 -12.19
C ASN A 54 -6.27 -12.17 -13.12
N GLY A 55 -5.11 -11.79 -12.58
CA GLY A 55 -3.98 -11.32 -13.40
C GLY A 55 -4.24 -10.00 -14.12
N LYS A 56 -5.14 -9.14 -13.61
CA LYS A 56 -5.47 -7.85 -14.25
C LYS A 56 -4.39 -6.78 -14.02
N PHE A 57 -3.13 -7.12 -14.25
CA PHE A 57 -1.98 -6.22 -14.18
C PHE A 57 -1.01 -6.57 -15.31
N ASN A 58 -0.15 -5.63 -15.68
CA ASN A 58 0.90 -5.87 -16.69
C ASN A 58 2.30 -5.82 -16.07
N ASP A 59 3.32 -6.18 -16.84
CA ASP A 59 4.71 -6.20 -16.37
C ASP A 59 5.20 -4.84 -15.87
N LYS A 60 4.75 -3.75 -16.52
CA LYS A 60 5.07 -2.38 -16.10
C LYS A 60 4.52 -2.08 -14.69
N ASP A 61 3.32 -2.56 -14.37
CA ASP A 61 2.73 -2.41 -13.04
C ASP A 61 3.57 -3.12 -11.97
N VAL A 62 4.12 -4.29 -12.31
CA VAL A 62 5.03 -5.05 -11.44
C VAL A 62 6.34 -4.31 -11.23
N ASP A 63 6.92 -3.75 -12.29
CA ASP A 63 8.19 -3.01 -12.20
C ASP A 63 8.03 -1.71 -11.41
N GLU A 64 6.93 -0.97 -11.59
CA GLU A 64 6.61 0.20 -10.78
C GLU A 64 6.42 -0.17 -9.29
N ALA A 65 5.78 -1.32 -8.99
CA ALA A 65 5.64 -1.82 -7.64
C ALA A 65 6.99 -2.17 -6.99
N LYS A 66 7.92 -2.78 -7.75
CA LYS A 66 9.31 -3.01 -7.30
C LYS A 66 10.00 -1.69 -6.99
N LEU A 67 9.97 -0.73 -7.91
CA LEU A 67 10.59 0.60 -7.73
C LEU A 67 10.05 1.31 -6.48
N GLY A 68 8.73 1.27 -6.27
CA GLY A 68 8.11 1.85 -5.08
C GLY A 68 8.52 1.17 -3.78
N THR A 69 8.87 -0.12 -3.82
CA THR A 69 9.41 -0.87 -2.68
C THR A 69 10.84 -0.44 -2.38
N PHE A 70 11.71 -0.44 -3.40
CA PHE A 70 13.11 0.00 -3.25
C PHE A 70 13.22 1.47 -2.83
N GLN A 71 12.39 2.36 -3.36
CA GLN A 71 12.38 3.77 -2.96
C GLN A 71 12.14 3.97 -1.45
N LYS A 72 11.33 3.12 -0.82
CA LYS A 72 11.11 3.17 0.64
C LYS A 72 12.30 2.60 1.41
N LEU A 73 12.90 1.53 0.90
CA LEU A 73 14.04 0.85 1.50
C LEU A 73 15.30 1.71 1.47
N ASP A 74 15.58 2.30 0.30
CA ASP A 74 16.81 3.04 -0.02
C ASP A 74 16.75 4.51 0.38
N LYS A 75 15.65 4.94 1.02
CA LYS A 75 15.47 6.33 1.44
C LYS A 75 16.63 6.72 2.39
N PRO A 76 17.31 7.86 2.16
CA PRO A 76 18.37 8.34 3.04
C PRO A 76 17.90 8.43 4.49
N LYS A 77 18.65 7.79 5.39
CA LYS A 77 18.42 7.84 6.84
C LYS A 77 19.38 8.85 7.46
N SER A 78 18.86 9.75 8.29
CA SER A 78 19.70 10.68 9.05
C SER A 78 20.62 9.91 10.02
N PRO A 79 21.80 10.45 10.38
CA PRO A 79 22.71 9.79 11.31
C PRO A 79 22.05 9.38 12.64
N GLY A 80 21.18 10.23 13.20
CA GLY A 80 20.44 9.90 14.42
C GLY A 80 19.50 8.69 14.27
N ASN A 81 18.79 8.58 13.14
CA ASN A 81 17.93 7.42 12.87
C ASN A 81 18.73 6.14 12.62
N GLN A 82 19.92 6.27 12.03
CA GLN A 82 20.84 5.13 11.88
C GLN A 82 21.29 4.64 13.27
N GLY A 83 21.73 5.55 14.15
CA GLY A 83 22.10 5.23 15.53
C GLY A 83 20.96 4.61 16.33
N MET A 84 19.74 5.14 16.22
CA MET A 84 18.56 4.54 16.86
C MET A 84 18.25 3.14 16.34
N THR A 85 18.41 2.90 15.02
CA THR A 85 18.20 1.58 14.43
C THR A 85 19.20 0.56 14.99
N GLN A 86 20.48 0.92 15.07
CA GLN A 86 21.53 0.08 15.66
C GLN A 86 21.27 -0.18 17.15
N PHE A 87 20.88 0.85 17.92
CA PHE A 87 20.54 0.67 19.33
C PHE A 87 19.39 -0.33 19.54
N LEU A 88 18.36 -0.28 18.70
CA LEU A 88 17.18 -1.15 18.82
C LEU A 88 17.40 -2.58 18.29
N HIS A 89 18.35 -2.78 17.37
CA HIS A 89 18.46 -4.03 16.61
C HIS A 89 19.86 -4.67 16.58
N GLY A 90 20.89 -4.02 17.11
CA GLY A 90 22.29 -4.49 17.09
C GLY A 90 23.10 -3.84 15.99
#